data_AF-A0A2S5A8R2-F1
#
_entry.id   AF-A0A2S5A8R2-F1
#
_cell.length_a   1.000
_cell.length_b   1.000
_cell.length_c   1.000
_cell.angle_alpha   90.00
_cell.angle_beta   90.00
_cell.angle_gamma   90.00
#
_symmetry.space_group_name_H-M   'P 1'
#
loop_
_entity.id
_entity.type
_entity.pdbx_description
1 polymer ?
#
loop_
_entity_poly.entity_id
_entity_poly.type
_entity_poly.pdbx_seq_one_letter_code
_entity_poly.pdbx_strand_id
1 'polypeptide(L)' 'MKKFIFISPEGTTEAPNSSFEVNNMQVIGIVENVTNEDEALKKLLIENDWIIDAEFNISEFIVYEIL' A
#
# COMPACT_ATOMS: atom_id res chain seq x y z
N MET A 1 6.07 -11.04 -16.32
CA MET A 1 6.24 -9.79 -15.57
C MET A 1 5.31 -9.82 -14.38
N LYS A 2 5.76 -9.32 -13.24
CA LYS A 2 5.05 -9.47 -11.97
C LYS A 2 4.18 -8.25 -11.68
N LYS A 3 3.26 -8.42 -10.73
CA LYS A 3 2.38 -7.39 -10.20
C LYS A 3 2.40 -7.48 -8.67
N PHE A 4 2.46 -6.33 -8.01
CA PHE A 4 2.50 -6.22 -6.56
C PHE A 4 1.42 -5.27 -6.06
N ILE A 5 0.86 -5.57 -4.89
CA ILE A 5 -0.02 -4.68 -4.13
C ILE A 5 0.68 -4.27 -2.84
N PHE A 6 0.60 -2.98 -2.52
CA PHE A 6 1.13 -2.39 -1.30
C PHE A 6 -0.03 -1.99 -0.40
N ILE A 7 0.03 -2.40 0.87
CA ILE A 7 -1.02 -2.17 1.85
C ILE A 7 -0.39 -1.55 3.09
N SER A 8 -1.00 -0.51 3.66
CA SER A 8 -0.59 0.05 4.94
C SER A 8 -1.69 -0.14 6.00
N PRO A 9 -1.34 -0.53 7.24
CA PRO A 9 -2.27 -0.47 8.36
C PRO A 9 -2.46 0.96 8.88
N GLU A 10 -1.68 1.94 8.43
CA GLU A 10 -1.74 3.33 8.88
C GLU A 10 -2.99 4.07 8.43
N GLY A 11 -3.45 5.00 9.27
CA GLY A 11 -4.68 5.76 9.07
C GLY A 11 -5.87 5.15 9.80
N THR A 12 -7.07 5.48 9.33
CA THR A 12 -8.33 5.08 9.98
C THR A 12 -9.31 4.55 8.95
N THR A 13 -9.99 3.46 9.28
CA THR A 13 -11.11 2.92 8.50
C THR A 13 -12.37 2.97 9.36
N GLU A 14 -13.45 3.51 8.80
CA GLU A 14 -14.76 3.52 9.45
C GLU A 14 -15.65 2.42 8.87
N ALA A 15 -16.20 1.59 9.75
CA ALA A 15 -17.17 0.57 9.36
C ALA A 15 -18.53 1.22 9.05
N PRO A 16 -19.32 0.69 8.08
CA PRO A 16 -20.68 1.14 7.85
C PRO A 16 -21.58 1.06 9.09
N ASN A 17 -21.27 0.14 10.00
CA ASN A 17 -21.87 0.07 11.33
C ASN A 17 -20.82 0.46 12.37
N SER A 18 -20.96 1.67 12.93
CA SER A 18 -20.04 2.24 13.92
C SER A 18 -20.02 1.51 15.27
N SER A 19 -20.84 0.47 15.46
CA SER A 19 -20.81 -0.37 16.66
C SER A 19 -19.68 -1.41 16.62
N PHE A 20 -19.00 -1.55 15.48
CA PHE A 20 -17.91 -2.49 15.28
C PHE A 20 -16.62 -1.74 14.98
N GLU A 21 -15.56 -2.09 15.72
CA GLU A 21 -14.19 -1.68 15.39
C GLU A 21 -13.66 -2.57 14.26
N VAL A 22 -13.00 -1.95 13.29
CA VAL A 22 -12.38 -2.65 12.17
C VAL A 22 -10.93 -2.24 12.04
N ASN A 23 -10.07 -3.21 11.70
CA ASN A 23 -8.68 -2.92 11.41
C ASN A 23 -8.61 -2.08 10.13
N ASN A 24 -7.77 -1.05 10.16
CA ASN A 24 -7.45 -0.30 8.97
C ASN A 24 -6.44 -1.08 8.11
N MET A 25 -6.74 -1.23 6.82
CA MET A 25 -5.89 -1.88 5.83
C MET A 25 -6.12 -1.19 4.48
N GLN A 26 -5.31 -0.18 4.19
CA GLN A 26 -5.48 0.66 3.01
C GLN A 26 -4.56 0.21 1.88
N VAL A 27 -5.11 0.06 0.68
CA VAL A 27 -4.31 -0.17 -0.52
C VAL A 27 -3.63 1.13 -0.91
N ILE A 28 -2.31 1.17 -0.82
CA ILE A 28 -1.49 2.33 -1.17
C ILE A 28 -1.29 2.40 -2.68
N GLY A 29 -1.13 1.24 -3.32
CA GLY A 29 -1.01 1.18 -4.77
C GLY A 29 -0.81 -0.23 -5.29
N ILE A 30 -0.93 -0.33 -6.60
CA ILE A 30 -0.69 -1.56 -7.36
C ILE A 30 0.35 -1.24 -8.41
N VAL A 31 1.45 -1.99 -8.40
CA VAL A 31 2.54 -1.81 -9.36
C VAL A 31 2.63 -3.01 -10.27
N GLU A 32 2.60 -2.74 -11.57
CA GLU A 32 2.67 -3.74 -12.63
C GLU A 32 3.99 -3.64 -13.40
N ASN A 33 4.28 -4.71 -14.14
CA ASN A 33 5.34 -4.75 -15.13
C ASN A 33 6.76 -4.68 -14.55
N VAL A 34 6.98 -5.30 -13.40
CA VAL A 34 8.26 -5.30 -12.65
C VAL A 34 8.79 -6.72 -12.47
N THR A 35 10.06 -6.85 -12.07
CA THR A 35 10.75 -8.13 -11.90
C THR A 35 10.76 -8.64 -10.46
N ASN A 36 10.70 -7.75 -9.47
CA ASN A 36 10.78 -8.07 -8.04
C ASN A 36 10.14 -6.97 -7.17
N GLU A 37 10.08 -7.23 -5.87
CA GLU A 37 9.48 -6.35 -4.85
C GLU A 37 10.21 -5.00 -4.72
N ASP A 38 11.55 -4.98 -4.72
CA ASP A 38 12.34 -3.75 -4.60
C ASP A 38 12.09 -2.79 -5.77
N GLU A 39 12.01 -3.33 -6.99
CA GLU A 39 11.66 -2.57 -8.18
C GLU A 39 10.22 -2.05 -8.09
N ALA A 40 9.29 -2.88 -7.60
CA ALA A 40 7.91 -2.48 -7.39
C ALA A 40 7.80 -1.31 -6.40
N LEU A 41 8.52 -1.38 -5.27
CA LEU A 41 8.50 -0.34 -4.25
C LEU A 41 9.09 0.97 -4.78
N LYS A 42 10.24 0.92 -5.46
CA LYS A 42 10.83 2.12 -6.08
C LYS A 42 9.88 2.77 -7.06
N LYS A 43 9.26 1.96 -7.92
CA LYS A 43 8.30 2.44 -8.92
C LYS A 43 7.06 3.05 -8.25
N LEU A 44 6.52 2.43 -7.19
CA LEU A 44 5.43 2.98 -6.40
C LEU A 44 5.76 4.39 -5.92
N LEU A 45 6.91 4.55 -5.25
CA LEU A 45 7.31 5.83 -4.65
C LEU A 45 7.59 6.92 -5.68
N ILE A 46 8.18 6.58 -6.84
CA ILE A 46 8.44 7.54 -7.93
C ILE A 46 7.13 8.01 -8.59
N GLU A 47 6.15 7.12 -8.73
CA GLU A 47 4.87 7.45 -9.38
C GLU A 47 3.88 8.12 -8.42
N ASN A 48 4.16 8.13 -7.11
CA ASN A 48 3.24 8.56 -6.05
C ASN A 48 3.96 9.38 -4.97
N ASP A 49 4.40 10.59 -5.31
CA ASP A 49 5.05 11.51 -4.36
C ASP A 49 4.21 11.79 -3.10
N TRP A 50 2.88 11.72 -3.22
CA TRP A 50 1.94 11.90 -2.11
C TRP A 50 2.15 10.93 -0.95
N ILE A 51 2.76 9.75 -1.18
CA ILE A 51 3.03 8.78 -0.12
C ILE A 51 3.99 9.38 0.91
N ILE A 52 5.00 10.11 0.44
CA ILE A 52 5.98 10.78 1.29
C ILE A 52 5.35 12.04 1.91
N ASP A 53 4.63 12.82 1.11
CA ASP A 53 3.98 14.06 1.59
C ASP A 53 2.92 13.80 2.66
N ALA A 54 2.25 12.64 2.61
CA ALA A 54 1.29 12.18 3.60
C ALA A 54 1.94 11.45 4.79
N GLU A 55 3.28 11.40 4.84
CA GLU A 55 4.08 10.86 5.95
C GLU A 55 3.85 9.35 6.25
N PHE A 56 3.50 8.55 5.24
CA PHE A 56 3.37 7.10 5.43
C PHE A 56 4.71 6.46 5.81
N ASN A 57 4.68 5.55 6.78
CA ASN A 57 5.82 4.73 7.14
C ASN A 57 6.01 3.59 6.15
N ILE A 58 6.83 3.83 5.12
CA ILE A 58 7.16 2.85 4.06
C ILE A 58 7.64 1.50 4.64
N SER A 59 8.30 1.49 5.81
CA SER A 59 8.77 0.24 6.44
C SER A 59 7.65 -0.65 7.00
N GLU A 60 6.45 -0.10 7.17
CA GLU A 60 5.25 -0.83 7.64
C GLU A 60 4.38 -1.33 6.47
N PHE A 61 4.76 -1.05 5.23
CA PHE A 61 4.04 -1.54 4.07
C PHE A 61 4.09 -3.07 4.00
N ILE A 62 2.90 -3.65 3.88
CA ILE A 62 2.70 -5.06 3.61
C ILE A 62 2.63 -5.21 2.09
N VAL A 63 3.51 -6.05 1.54
CA VAL A 63 3.65 -6.23 0.09
C VAL A 63 3.32 -7.66 -0.29
N TYR A 64 2.48 -7.83 -1.31
CA TYR A 64 2.15 -9.15 -1.87
C TYR A 64 2.29 -9.14 -3.40
N GLU A 65 2.90 -10.19 -3.94
CA GLU A 65 2.80 -10.50 -5.36
C GLU A 65 1.38 -11.01 -5.67
N ILE A 66 0.75 -10.47 -6.71
CA ILE A 66 -0.61 -10.81 -7.13
C ILE A 66 -0.65 -11.27 -8.59
N LEU A 67 -1.66 -12.09 -8.92
CA LEU A 67 -1.85 -12.74 -10.23
C LEU A 67 -2.53 -11.83 -11.25
#